data_AF-A0A379U590-F1
#
_entry.id   AF-A0A379U590-F1
#
_cell.length_a   1.000
_cell.length_b   1.000
_cell.length_c   1.000
_cell.angle_alpha   90.00
_cell.angle_beta   90.00
_cell.angle_gamma   90.00
#
_symmetry.space_group_name_H-M   'P 1'
#
loop_
_entity.id
_entity.type
_entity.pdbx_description
1 polymer ?
#
loop_
_entity_poly.entity_id
_entity_poly.type
_entity_poly.pdbx_seq_one_letter_code
_entity_poly.pdbx_strand_id
1 'polypeptide(L)'
;MYVGYYPQYMLNYFDKQRFHLDITENDLNILQYGCVDYIGFSYYMSFVTKSTEDNPDFNYVEPHHLVKNPYIQTSDWGWQVDACGIRYSLNWFWDRFQLPMFIVENGFGAVDFVQHDGTIDDKYRIDYLAAHVREMKKAVVEDGVDLIGYTPWGCIDLISAGTGEMKKRYGMIYVDKDNDGNGTLERRRKNSFYWYKELISQNGNNI
;
A
#
# COMPACT_ATOMS: atom_id res chain seq x y z
N MET A 1 -3.29 -10.52 -16.10
CA MET A 1 -2.36 -9.37 -15.95
C MET A 1 -0.92 -9.80 -16.08
N TYR A 2 -0.35 -10.61 -15.18
CA TYR A 2 1.09 -10.92 -15.22
C TYR A 2 1.45 -12.14 -16.09
N VAL A 3 0.62 -13.20 -16.03
CA VAL A 3 0.91 -14.49 -16.70
C VAL A 3 0.00 -14.78 -17.90
N GLY A 4 -1.00 -13.93 -18.15
CA GLY A 4 -1.83 -13.98 -19.36
C GLY A 4 -2.92 -15.05 -19.41
N TYR A 5 -3.21 -15.74 -18.30
CA TYR A 5 -4.30 -16.72 -18.24
C TYR A 5 -4.93 -16.77 -16.84
N TYR A 6 -6.13 -17.37 -16.74
CA TYR A 6 -6.78 -17.67 -15.45
C TYR A 6 -6.14 -18.91 -14.82
N PRO A 7 -5.68 -18.86 -13.56
CA PRO A 7 -5.17 -20.05 -12.91
C PRO A 7 -6.28 -21.08 -12.72
N GLN A 8 -5.95 -22.37 -12.85
CA GLN A 8 -6.94 -23.46 -12.86
C GLN A 8 -7.85 -23.47 -11.62
N TYR A 9 -7.33 -23.13 -10.44
CA TYR A 9 -8.13 -23.09 -9.22
C TYR A 9 -9.27 -22.07 -9.28
N MET A 10 -9.11 -20.95 -10.00
CA MET A 10 -10.17 -19.96 -10.19
C MET A 10 -11.27 -20.48 -11.13
N LEU A 11 -10.90 -21.18 -12.19
CA LEU A 11 -11.87 -21.80 -13.11
C LEU A 11 -12.69 -22.87 -12.38
N ASN A 12 -12.05 -23.69 -11.56
CA ASN A 12 -12.73 -24.68 -10.70
C ASN A 12 -13.65 -23.99 -9.68
N TYR A 13 -13.23 -22.85 -9.12
CA TYR A 13 -14.06 -22.07 -8.21
C TYR A 13 -15.30 -21.52 -8.91
N PHE A 14 -15.17 -20.96 -10.12
CA PHE A 14 -16.31 -20.48 -10.91
C PHE A 14 -17.31 -21.58 -11.20
N ASP A 15 -16.84 -22.77 -11.60
CA ASP A 15 -17.70 -23.94 -11.84
C ASP A 15 -18.43 -24.37 -10.56
N LYS A 16 -17.70 -24.49 -9.44
CA LYS A 16 -18.28 -24.84 -8.12
C LYS A 16 -19.35 -23.84 -7.67
N GLN A 17 -19.13 -22.54 -7.90
CA GLN A 17 -20.08 -21.48 -7.57
C GLN A 17 -21.17 -21.27 -8.63
N ARG A 18 -21.12 -22.00 -9.77
CA ARG A 18 -22.01 -21.86 -10.92
C ARG A 18 -22.02 -20.43 -11.50
N PHE A 19 -20.84 -19.81 -11.55
CA PHE A 19 -20.65 -18.54 -12.23
C PHE A 19 -20.51 -18.80 -13.74
N HIS A 20 -21.55 -18.47 -14.49
CA HIS A 20 -21.56 -18.55 -15.95
C HIS A 20 -21.04 -17.24 -16.55
N LEU A 21 -19.72 -17.09 -16.54
CA LEU A 21 -19.04 -15.94 -17.15
C LEU A 21 -18.96 -16.11 -18.67
N ASP A 22 -19.20 -15.03 -19.40
CA ASP A 22 -18.97 -14.97 -20.85
C ASP A 22 -17.46 -14.75 -21.09
N ILE A 23 -16.72 -15.86 -21.24
CA ILE A 23 -15.27 -15.85 -21.53
C ILE A 23 -15.10 -16.42 -22.93
N THR A 24 -14.80 -15.56 -23.90
CA THR A 24 -14.62 -15.95 -25.29
C THR A 24 -13.16 -16.34 -25.58
N GLU A 25 -12.92 -17.07 -26.68
CA GLU A 25 -11.56 -17.34 -27.16
C GLU A 25 -10.79 -16.03 -27.46
N ASN A 26 -11.49 -15.00 -27.91
CA ASN A 26 -10.89 -13.69 -28.15
C ASN A 26 -10.40 -13.03 -26.86
N ASP A 27 -11.16 -13.14 -25.76
CA ASP A 27 -10.73 -12.63 -24.45
C ASP A 27 -9.49 -13.35 -23.94
N LEU A 28 -9.44 -14.68 -24.10
CA LEU A 28 -8.27 -15.49 -23.73
C LEU A 28 -7.03 -15.09 -24.53
N ASN A 29 -7.18 -14.82 -25.83
CA ASN A 29 -6.10 -14.29 -26.66
C ASN A 29 -5.64 -12.91 -26.18
N ILE A 30 -6.57 -11.99 -25.89
CA ILE A 30 -6.25 -10.65 -25.36
C ILE A 30 -5.47 -10.77 -24.04
N LEU A 31 -5.89 -11.65 -23.14
CA LEU A 31 -5.19 -11.86 -21.88
C LEU A 31 -3.77 -12.39 -22.09
N GLN A 32 -3.59 -13.33 -23.01
CA GLN A 32 -2.29 -13.94 -23.29
C GLN A 32 -1.28 -12.96 -23.88
N TYR A 33 -1.73 -12.10 -24.80
CA TYR A 33 -0.86 -11.14 -25.49
C TYR A 33 -0.82 -9.75 -24.84
N GLY A 34 -1.70 -9.48 -23.88
CA GLY A 34 -1.83 -8.20 -23.17
C GLY A 34 -1.23 -8.21 -21.76
N CYS A 35 -0.19 -9.01 -21.51
CA CYS A 35 0.50 -9.00 -20.23
C CYS A 35 1.21 -7.66 -19.98
N VAL A 36 1.27 -7.27 -18.71
CA VAL A 36 1.93 -6.02 -18.29
C VAL A 36 3.44 -6.16 -18.22
N ASP A 37 4.17 -5.06 -18.40
CA ASP A 37 5.64 -5.03 -18.35
C ASP A 37 6.21 -4.96 -16.92
N TYR A 38 5.41 -4.49 -15.95
CA TYR A 38 5.81 -4.33 -14.55
C TYR A 38 4.62 -4.44 -13.60
N ILE A 39 4.89 -4.61 -12.30
CA ILE A 39 3.88 -4.70 -11.25
C ILE A 39 3.89 -3.42 -10.42
N GLY A 40 2.94 -2.52 -10.71
CA GLY A 40 2.61 -1.40 -9.83
C GLY A 40 1.73 -1.87 -8.67
N PHE A 41 2.13 -1.64 -7.43
CA PHE A 41 1.31 -2.02 -6.26
C PHE A 41 1.36 -0.99 -5.13
N SER A 42 0.31 -1.01 -4.31
CA SER A 42 0.20 -0.26 -3.08
C SER A 42 0.54 -1.15 -1.88
N TYR A 43 1.20 -0.58 -0.87
CA TYR A 43 1.47 -1.27 0.38
C TYR A 43 1.17 -0.34 1.56
N TYR A 44 0.34 -0.80 2.49
CA TYR A 44 0.00 -0.05 3.70
C TYR A 44 0.04 -0.89 4.98
N MET A 45 -0.35 -2.16 4.86
CA MET A 45 -0.53 -3.07 5.98
C MET A 45 -0.41 -4.53 5.52
N SER A 46 -0.25 -5.42 6.49
CA SER A 46 -0.42 -6.86 6.31
C SER A 46 -1.68 -7.36 7.02
N PHE A 47 -2.06 -8.59 6.72
CA PHE A 47 -3.19 -9.28 7.33
C PHE A 47 -2.77 -10.63 7.90
N VAL A 48 -3.54 -11.11 8.88
CA VAL A 48 -3.41 -12.47 9.41
C VAL A 48 -4.74 -13.17 9.20
N THR A 49 -4.69 -14.41 8.75
CA THR A 49 -5.88 -15.27 8.63
C THR A 49 -5.73 -16.51 9.49
N LYS A 50 -6.86 -17.05 9.93
CA LYS A 50 -6.92 -18.27 10.74
C LYS A 50 -8.01 -19.17 10.18
N SER A 51 -7.72 -20.46 10.05
CA SER A 51 -8.71 -21.47 9.69
C SER A 51 -9.76 -21.62 10.79
N THR A 52 -11.00 -21.84 10.40
CA THR A 52 -12.12 -22.11 11.28
C THR A 52 -12.79 -23.43 10.88
N GLU A 53 -13.40 -24.12 11.84
CA GLU A 53 -14.03 -25.44 11.59
C GLU A 53 -15.24 -25.35 10.65
N ASP A 54 -15.90 -24.19 10.60
CA ASP A 54 -17.05 -23.89 9.75
C ASP A 54 -16.70 -23.49 8.30
N ASN A 55 -15.40 -23.53 7.93
CA ASN A 55 -14.92 -23.27 6.57
C ASN A 55 -14.13 -24.47 5.98
N PRO A 56 -14.78 -25.64 5.79
CA PRO A 56 -14.10 -26.85 5.31
C PRO A 56 -13.55 -26.74 3.88
N ASP A 57 -14.08 -25.79 3.10
CA ASP A 57 -13.69 -25.53 1.72
C ASP A 57 -12.55 -24.50 1.59
N PHE A 58 -12.11 -23.92 2.70
CA PHE A 58 -11.09 -22.85 2.74
C PHE A 58 -11.43 -21.66 1.83
N ASN A 59 -12.72 -21.34 1.68
CA ASN A 59 -13.14 -20.16 0.94
C ASN A 59 -12.73 -18.91 1.71
N TYR A 60 -12.06 -17.97 1.04
CA TYR A 60 -11.65 -16.72 1.69
C TYR A 60 -12.77 -15.67 1.61
N VAL A 61 -13.22 -15.22 2.77
CA VAL A 61 -14.12 -14.08 2.94
C VAL A 61 -13.44 -13.10 3.89
N GLU A 62 -12.94 -11.99 3.34
CA GLU A 62 -12.09 -11.03 4.05
C GLU A 62 -12.62 -10.61 5.43
N PRO A 63 -13.84 -10.08 5.60
CA PRO A 63 -14.31 -9.61 6.91
C PRO A 63 -14.47 -10.72 7.96
N HIS A 64 -14.57 -11.99 7.56
CA HIS A 64 -14.81 -13.12 8.48
C HIS A 64 -13.54 -13.87 8.87
N HIS A 65 -12.52 -13.85 8.00
CA HIS A 65 -11.33 -14.69 8.16
C HIS A 65 -10.09 -13.91 8.57
N LEU A 66 -10.19 -12.60 8.72
CA LEU A 66 -9.12 -11.76 9.24
C LEU A 66 -9.11 -11.79 10.78
N VAL A 67 -7.92 -12.00 11.34
CA VAL A 67 -7.66 -11.88 12.78
C VAL A 67 -6.58 -10.82 13.04
N LYS A 68 -6.54 -10.28 14.26
CA LYS A 68 -5.52 -9.29 14.63
C LYS A 68 -4.14 -9.95 14.76
N ASN A 69 -3.12 -9.26 14.28
CA ASN A 69 -1.74 -9.62 14.55
C ASN A 69 -1.31 -9.02 15.90
N PRO A 70 -1.02 -9.84 16.94
CA PRO A 70 -0.65 -9.32 18.26
C PRO A 70 0.78 -8.74 18.33
N TYR A 71 1.58 -8.87 17.27
CA TYR A 71 2.99 -8.49 17.25
C TYR A 71 3.28 -7.10 16.69
N ILE A 72 2.27 -6.43 16.12
CA ILE A 72 2.43 -5.15 15.44
C ILE A 72 1.40 -4.13 15.90
N GLN A 73 1.75 -2.85 15.77
CA GLN A 73 0.88 -1.74 16.11
C GLN A 73 -0.17 -1.50 15.02
N THR A 74 -1.15 -0.66 15.33
CA THR A 74 -2.24 -0.29 14.42
C THR A 74 -2.45 1.22 14.49
N SER A 75 -2.67 1.86 13.34
CA SER A 75 -3.04 3.28 13.28
C SER A 75 -4.42 3.54 13.89
N ASP A 76 -4.75 4.82 14.08
CA ASP A 76 -6.08 5.26 14.58
C ASP A 76 -7.24 4.80 13.66
N TRP A 77 -6.96 4.46 12.40
CA TRP A 77 -7.94 3.93 11.44
C TRP A 77 -7.94 2.39 11.32
N GLY A 78 -7.31 1.69 12.26
CA GLY A 78 -7.33 0.22 12.26
C GLY A 78 -6.34 -0.44 11.29
N TRP A 79 -5.45 0.32 10.65
CA TRP A 79 -4.48 -0.22 9.69
C TRP A 79 -3.22 -0.69 10.42
N GLN A 80 -2.87 -1.97 10.27
CA GLN A 80 -1.72 -2.59 10.94
C GLN A 80 -0.40 -2.06 10.34
N VAL A 81 0.54 -1.67 11.20
CA VAL A 81 1.83 -1.10 10.78
C VAL A 81 2.87 -2.20 10.73
N ASP A 82 3.13 -2.71 9.52
CA ASP A 82 4.07 -3.80 9.27
C ASP A 82 5.08 -3.40 8.18
N ALA A 83 6.21 -2.82 8.60
CA ALA A 83 7.25 -2.47 7.65
C ALA A 83 7.89 -3.71 7.00
N CYS A 84 8.07 -4.80 7.74
CA CYS A 84 8.67 -6.05 7.22
C CYS A 84 7.80 -6.67 6.12
N GLY A 85 6.49 -6.49 6.19
CA GLY A 85 5.57 -7.01 5.19
C GLY A 85 5.78 -6.41 3.80
N ILE A 86 6.34 -5.20 3.65
CA ILE A 86 6.67 -4.67 2.30
C ILE A 86 7.79 -5.47 1.65
N ARG A 87 8.82 -5.86 2.42
CA ARG A 87 9.91 -6.72 1.95
C ARG A 87 9.39 -8.10 1.61
N TYR A 88 8.50 -8.66 2.42
CA TYR A 88 7.80 -9.91 2.12
C TYR A 88 7.03 -9.81 0.79
N SER A 89 6.23 -8.77 0.59
CA SER A 89 5.45 -8.57 -0.62
C SER A 89 6.32 -8.44 -1.87
N LEU A 90 7.42 -7.68 -1.80
CA LEU A 90 8.38 -7.55 -2.90
C LEU A 90 8.97 -8.90 -3.29
N ASN A 91 9.43 -9.70 -2.33
CA ASN A 91 9.95 -11.03 -2.60
C ASN A 91 8.87 -11.97 -3.15
N TRP A 92 7.65 -11.93 -2.60
CA TRP A 92 6.55 -12.75 -3.09
C TRP A 92 6.20 -12.47 -4.56
N PHE A 93 6.17 -11.18 -4.94
CA PHE A 93 5.96 -10.79 -6.34
C PHE A 93 7.14 -11.21 -7.21
N TRP A 94 8.37 -10.98 -6.75
CA TRP A 94 9.58 -11.31 -7.47
C TRP A 94 9.67 -12.81 -7.77
N ASP A 95 9.61 -13.65 -6.74
CA ASP A 95 9.71 -15.12 -6.85
C ASP A 95 8.64 -15.71 -7.78
N ARG A 96 7.47 -15.07 -7.84
CA ARG A 96 6.33 -15.57 -8.60
C ARG A 96 6.27 -15.10 -10.04
N PHE A 97 6.68 -13.87 -10.31
CA PHE A 97 6.45 -13.23 -11.61
C PHE A 97 7.73 -12.81 -12.33
N GLN A 98 8.84 -12.58 -11.62
CA GLN A 98 10.11 -12.11 -12.20
C GLN A 98 9.93 -10.87 -13.10
N LEU A 99 9.04 -9.97 -12.70
CA LEU A 99 8.79 -8.69 -13.36
C LEU A 99 9.31 -7.55 -12.48
N PRO A 100 9.80 -6.45 -13.08
CA PRO A 100 10.09 -5.23 -12.36
C PRO A 100 8.87 -4.74 -11.57
N MET A 101 9.11 -4.10 -10.42
CA MET A 101 8.05 -3.64 -9.53
C MET A 101 8.11 -2.12 -9.34
N PHE A 102 6.97 -1.52 -9.02
CA PHE A 102 6.87 -0.10 -8.68
C PHE A 102 5.96 0.05 -7.47
N ILE A 103 6.48 0.56 -6.34
CA ILE A 103 5.65 0.89 -5.19
C ILE A 103 4.98 2.23 -5.49
N VAL A 104 3.76 2.16 -6.03
CA VAL A 104 3.01 3.35 -6.46
C VAL A 104 2.30 4.04 -5.30
N GLU A 105 2.13 3.34 -4.17
CA GLU A 105 1.58 3.91 -2.95
C GLU A 105 2.17 3.27 -1.69
N ASN A 106 2.52 4.12 -0.73
CA ASN A 106 2.72 3.78 0.67
C ASN A 106 2.52 5.04 1.51
N GLY A 107 1.92 4.94 2.70
CA GLY A 107 1.66 6.15 3.48
C GLY A 107 1.00 5.91 4.82
N PHE A 108 1.08 6.92 5.69
CA PHE A 108 0.52 6.87 7.03
C PHE A 108 -0.53 7.97 7.22
N GLY A 109 -1.79 7.55 7.25
CA GLY A 109 -2.93 8.43 7.51
C GLY A 109 -3.06 8.68 9.01
N ALA A 110 -2.90 9.93 9.42
CA ALA A 110 -2.95 10.34 10.82
C ALA A 110 -3.52 11.76 10.96
N VAL A 111 -3.86 12.14 12.20
CA VAL A 111 -4.28 13.51 12.52
C VAL A 111 -3.06 14.39 12.68
N ASP A 112 -2.94 15.44 11.87
CA ASP A 112 -1.93 16.47 12.07
C ASP A 112 -2.44 17.58 13.01
N PHE A 113 -1.54 18.13 13.81
CA PHE A 113 -1.78 19.31 14.64
C PHE A 113 -0.85 20.44 14.20
N VAL A 114 -1.42 21.62 13.94
CA VAL A 114 -0.66 22.84 13.64
C VAL A 114 -0.27 23.47 14.98
N GLN A 115 1.04 23.61 15.21
CA GLN A 115 1.59 24.22 16.41
C GLN A 115 1.38 25.74 16.42
N HIS A 116 1.60 26.39 17.56
CA HIS A 116 1.43 27.85 17.70
C HIS A 116 2.33 28.65 16.74
N ASP A 117 3.51 28.12 16.40
CA ASP A 117 4.44 28.74 15.44
C ASP A 117 4.12 28.41 13.97
N GLY A 118 3.04 27.66 13.72
CA GLY A 118 2.60 27.24 12.38
C GLY A 118 3.27 25.97 11.86
N THR A 119 4.18 25.36 12.62
CA THR A 119 4.84 24.10 12.25
C THR A 119 3.89 22.90 12.43
N ILE A 120 4.19 21.80 11.73
CA ILE A 120 3.46 20.54 11.84
C ILE A 120 4.51 19.46 12.07
N ASP A 121 4.61 19.01 13.31
CA ASP A 121 5.51 17.94 13.71
C ASP A 121 4.88 16.57 13.47
N ASP A 122 5.16 16.01 12.30
CA ASP A 122 4.64 14.72 11.86
C ASP A 122 5.69 13.61 11.93
N LYS A 123 6.45 13.58 13.05
CA LYS A 123 7.45 12.54 13.31
C LYS A 123 6.91 11.11 13.17
N TYR A 124 5.66 10.85 13.54
CA TYR A 124 5.01 9.54 13.35
C TYR A 124 4.95 9.12 11.87
N ARG A 125 4.78 10.08 10.95
CA ARG A 125 4.74 9.84 9.50
C ARG A 125 6.14 9.57 8.96
N ILE A 126 7.12 10.34 9.43
CA ILE A 126 8.54 10.10 9.13
C ILE A 126 8.94 8.70 9.58
N ASP A 127 8.62 8.32 10.82
CA ASP A 127 9.00 7.03 11.39
C ASP A 127 8.37 5.86 10.61
N TYR A 128 7.10 5.97 10.22
CA TYR A 128 6.44 4.98 9.36
C TYR A 128 7.14 4.85 8.00
N LEU A 129 7.31 5.96 7.27
CA LEU A 129 7.88 5.93 5.92
C LEU A 129 9.34 5.45 5.97
N ALA A 130 10.14 5.94 6.92
CA ALA A 130 11.50 5.51 7.13
C ALA A 130 11.60 3.99 7.36
N ALA A 131 10.73 3.42 8.20
CA ALA A 131 10.72 1.98 8.45
C ALA A 131 10.46 1.16 7.17
N HIS A 132 9.49 1.58 6.34
CA HIS A 132 9.19 0.89 5.08
C HIS A 132 10.29 1.05 4.04
N VAL A 133 10.89 2.24 3.93
CA VAL A 133 12.00 2.46 2.99
C VAL A 133 13.24 1.64 3.38
N ARG A 134 13.51 1.43 4.69
CA ARG A 134 14.57 0.50 5.12
C ARG A 134 14.32 -0.92 4.63
N GLU A 135 13.11 -1.45 4.81
CA GLU A 135 12.77 -2.82 4.38
C GLU A 135 12.74 -2.97 2.86
N MET A 136 12.23 -1.97 2.14
CA MET A 136 12.32 -1.89 0.68
C MET A 136 13.77 -1.89 0.19
N LYS A 137 14.66 -1.12 0.83
CA LYS A 137 16.09 -1.09 0.49
C LYS A 137 16.74 -2.45 0.72
N LYS A 138 16.41 -3.17 1.80
CA LYS A 138 16.88 -4.54 2.02
C LYS A 138 16.40 -5.48 0.92
N ALA A 139 15.15 -5.38 0.49
CA ALA A 139 14.65 -6.18 -0.63
C ALA A 139 15.49 -5.99 -1.91
N VAL A 140 15.88 -4.74 -2.22
CA VAL A 140 16.70 -4.45 -3.40
C VAL A 140 18.15 -4.91 -3.22
N VAL A 141 18.78 -4.57 -2.09
CA VAL A 141 20.24 -4.74 -1.91
C VAL A 141 20.61 -6.14 -1.43
N GLU A 142 19.79 -6.76 -0.57
CA GLU A 142 20.05 -8.08 0.01
C GLU A 142 19.35 -9.18 -0.76
N ASP A 143 18.09 -8.97 -1.17
CA ASP A 143 17.27 -10.02 -1.81
C ASP A 143 17.32 -9.98 -3.35
N GLY A 144 17.78 -8.87 -3.93
CA GLY A 144 18.02 -8.74 -5.37
C GLY A 144 16.76 -8.50 -6.21
N VAL A 145 15.70 -7.95 -5.63
CA VAL A 145 14.47 -7.64 -6.38
C VAL A 145 14.65 -6.44 -7.31
N ASP A 146 14.03 -6.47 -8.49
CA ASP A 146 14.03 -5.33 -9.41
C ASP A 146 12.90 -4.35 -9.06
N LEU A 147 13.27 -3.21 -8.48
CA LEU A 147 12.36 -2.16 -8.04
C LEU A 147 12.65 -0.85 -8.78
N ILE A 148 11.69 -0.41 -9.59
CA ILE A 148 11.76 0.82 -10.39
C ILE A 148 11.74 2.07 -9.50
N GLY A 149 10.89 2.09 -8.47
CA GLY A 149 10.71 3.30 -7.66
C GLY A 149 9.68 3.19 -6.54
N TYR A 150 9.55 4.30 -5.81
CA TYR A 150 8.73 4.44 -4.61
C TYR A 150 8.06 5.83 -4.58
N THR A 151 6.73 5.86 -4.51
CA THR A 151 5.95 7.10 -4.44
C THR A 151 4.99 7.09 -3.23
N PRO A 152 5.27 7.88 -2.18
CA PRO A 152 4.36 8.03 -1.06
C PRO A 152 2.99 8.53 -1.50
N TRP A 153 1.94 7.89 -1.00
CA TRP A 153 0.57 8.28 -1.30
C TRP A 153 0.22 9.61 -0.64
N GLY A 154 -0.58 10.41 -1.34
CA GLY A 154 -1.11 11.67 -0.82
C GLY A 154 -0.01 12.62 -0.40
N CYS A 155 1.05 12.76 -1.20
CA CYS A 155 2.23 13.59 -0.92
C CYS A 155 1.89 15.06 -0.56
N ILE A 156 0.73 15.53 -1.00
CA ILE A 156 0.00 16.69 -0.50
C ILE A 156 -1.34 16.23 0.10
N ASP A 157 -1.77 16.85 1.19
CA ASP A 157 -3.05 16.51 1.83
C ASP A 157 -4.20 16.60 0.82
N LEU A 158 -5.04 15.57 0.87
CA LEU A 158 -6.17 15.34 0.00
C LEU A 158 -7.30 14.68 0.79
N ILE A 159 -8.49 14.61 0.17
CA ILE A 159 -9.64 13.91 0.75
C ILE A 159 -9.39 12.41 0.68
N SER A 160 -9.39 11.73 1.84
CA SER A 160 -9.14 10.28 1.91
C SER A 160 -10.17 9.49 1.08
N ALA A 161 -9.75 8.37 0.50
CA ALA A 161 -10.64 7.54 -0.32
C ALA A 161 -11.73 6.86 0.52
N GLY A 162 -11.34 6.03 1.50
CA GLY A 162 -12.29 5.18 2.23
C GLY A 162 -13.27 5.91 3.15
N THR A 163 -12.89 7.08 3.69
CA THR A 163 -13.71 7.81 4.66
C THR A 163 -14.11 9.22 4.19
N GLY A 164 -13.58 9.72 3.08
CA GLY A 164 -13.89 11.06 2.59
C GLY A 164 -13.37 12.18 3.50
N GLU A 165 -12.31 11.95 4.26
CA GLU A 165 -11.84 12.84 5.32
C GLU A 165 -10.62 13.67 4.90
N MET A 166 -10.63 14.97 5.21
CA MET A 166 -9.43 15.82 5.27
C MET A 166 -8.63 15.59 6.56
N LYS A 167 -9.29 15.18 7.65
CA LYS A 167 -8.65 14.92 8.94
C LYS A 167 -7.63 13.78 8.89
N LYS A 168 -7.85 12.78 8.02
CA LYS A 168 -6.92 11.66 7.79
C LYS A 168 -5.85 12.10 6.79
N ARG A 169 -4.79 12.76 7.29
CA ARG A 169 -3.76 13.40 6.47
C ARG A 169 -2.61 12.45 6.17
N TYR A 170 -2.11 12.53 4.95
CA TYR A 170 -1.00 11.71 4.44
C TYR A 170 0.21 12.55 4.01
N GLY A 171 0.00 13.83 3.70
CA GLY A 171 0.98 14.59 2.94
C GLY A 171 2.20 14.98 3.72
N MET A 172 3.24 15.29 2.95
CA MET A 172 4.37 16.11 3.38
C MET A 172 4.04 17.59 3.23
N ILE A 173 3.02 17.91 2.43
CA ILE A 173 2.48 19.26 2.25
C ILE A 173 1.08 19.29 2.89
N TYR A 174 0.95 20.09 3.94
CA TYR A 174 -0.32 20.37 4.58
C TYR A 174 -1.21 21.23 3.71
N VAL A 175 -2.52 20.99 3.73
CA VAL A 175 -3.52 21.87 3.11
C VAL A 175 -4.50 22.31 4.19
N ASP A 176 -4.66 23.63 4.34
CA ASP A 176 -5.62 24.25 5.25
C ASP A 176 -7.05 24.06 4.74
N LYS A 177 -7.59 22.88 5.04
CA LYS A 177 -8.99 22.50 4.82
C LYS A 177 -9.40 21.45 5.84
N ASP A 178 -10.57 21.58 6.44
CA ASP A 178 -11.17 20.58 7.34
C ASP A 178 -12.26 19.74 6.65
N ASN A 179 -12.90 18.85 7.41
CA ASN A 179 -13.97 17.98 6.92
C ASN A 179 -15.27 18.74 6.58
N ASP A 180 -15.51 19.87 7.24
CA ASP A 180 -16.70 20.71 7.02
C ASP A 180 -16.51 21.67 5.83
N GLY A 181 -15.32 21.64 5.22
CA GLY A 181 -14.96 22.46 4.06
C GLY A 181 -14.42 23.85 4.41
N ASN A 182 -14.19 24.14 5.69
CA ASN A 182 -13.56 25.39 6.12
C ASN A 182 -12.04 25.33 5.90
N GLY A 183 -11.43 26.49 5.72
CA GLY A 183 -9.98 26.64 5.53
C GLY A 183 -9.65 27.49 4.31
N THR A 184 -8.43 28.01 4.28
CA THR A 184 -7.94 28.93 3.25
C THR A 184 -7.37 28.25 2.01
N LEU A 185 -7.20 26.92 2.06
CA LEU A 185 -6.42 26.13 1.10
C LEU A 185 -4.94 26.52 1.05
N GLU A 186 -4.42 27.26 2.03
CA GLU A 186 -2.99 27.52 2.13
C GLU A 186 -2.20 26.20 2.22
N ARG A 187 -1.03 26.17 1.56
CA ARG A 187 -0.11 25.02 1.60
C ARG A 187 1.06 25.32 2.52
N ARG A 188 1.35 24.40 3.44
CA ARG A 188 2.48 24.50 4.36
C ARG A 188 3.33 23.24 4.32
N ARG A 189 4.65 23.38 4.46
CA ARG A 189 5.57 22.24 4.52
C ARG A 189 5.54 21.66 5.93
N LYS A 190 5.31 20.35 6.05
CA LYS A 190 5.45 19.63 7.32
C LYS A 190 6.92 19.26 7.57
N ASN A 191 7.26 18.76 8.75
CA ASN A 191 8.63 18.27 9.02
C ASN A 191 9.04 17.17 8.03
N SER A 192 8.12 16.28 7.68
CA SER A 192 8.33 15.22 6.68
C SER A 192 8.69 15.73 5.28
N PHE A 193 8.35 16.97 4.91
CA PHE A 193 8.76 17.57 3.64
C PHE A 193 10.28 17.68 3.53
N TYR A 194 10.91 18.23 4.56
CA TYR A 194 12.37 18.41 4.57
C TYR A 194 13.09 17.08 4.71
N TRP A 195 12.55 16.17 5.54
CA TRP A 195 13.05 14.81 5.66
C TRP A 195 13.02 14.07 4.31
N TYR A 196 11.88 14.08 3.59
CA TYR A 196 11.77 13.35 2.32
C TYR A 196 12.61 13.99 1.22
N LYS A 197 12.79 15.32 1.23
CA LYS A 197 13.76 16.01 0.37
C LYS A 197 15.17 15.46 0.60
N GLU A 198 15.59 15.36 1.85
CA GLU A 198 16.92 14.85 2.20
C GLU A 198 17.09 13.39 1.79
N LEU A 199 16.07 12.58 2.04
CA LEU A 199 16.02 11.18 1.65
C LEU A 199 16.27 10.98 0.15
N ILE A 200 15.57 11.76 -0.69
CA ILE A 200 15.74 11.74 -2.15
C ILE A 200 17.16 12.17 -2.53
N SER A 201 17.67 13.30 -1.97
CA SER A 201 19.00 13.80 -2.32
C SER A 201 20.13 12.83 -1.97
N GLN A 202 19.89 11.95 -1.00
CA GLN A 202 20.84 10.93 -0.58
C GLN A 202 20.55 9.55 -1.17
N ASN A 203 19.58 9.43 -2.07
CA ASN A 203 19.14 8.16 -2.66
C ASN A 203 18.90 7.07 -1.59
N GLY A 204 18.27 7.43 -0.47
CA GLY A 204 17.96 6.49 0.60
C GLY A 204 19.16 6.00 1.43
N ASN A 205 20.30 6.70 1.43
CA ASN A 205 21.49 6.28 2.19
C ASN A 205 21.49 6.63 3.68
N ASN A 206 20.80 7.70 4.09
CA ASN A 206 20.69 8.09 5.50
C ASN A 206 19.23 8.00 5.95
N ILE A 207 18.87 6.82 6.46
CA ILE A 207 17.55 6.50 7.01
C ILE A 207 17.67 5.85 8.36
#